data_AF-A0A1H6BSS8-F1
#
_entry.id   AF-A0A1H6BSS8-F1
#
_cell.length_a   1.000
_cell.length_b   1.000
_cell.length_c   1.000
_cell.angle_alpha   90.00
_cell.angle_beta   90.00
_cell.angle_gamma   90.00
#
_symmetry.space_group_name_H-M   'P 1'
#
loop_
_entity.id
_entity.type
_entity.pdbx_description
1 polymer ?
#
loop_
_entity_poly.entity_id
_entity_poly.type
_entity_poly.pdbx_seq_one_letter_code
_entity_poly.pdbx_strand_id
1 'polypeptide(L)'
;MAVLASKTVEWLVAGGHLTVLGALIRFRGWTFLLAGYDETSRVPDDVAQQVAGNTVLRVGIAVFAFGLFTTVTNPPAFLGSILGSVILVAVLRLLYRLNTWAPHST
;
A
#
# COMPACT_ATOMS: atom_id res chain seq x y z
N MET A 1 -2.35 -2.68 -29.38
CA MET A 1 -2.60 -1.38 -28.72
C MET A 1 -3.58 -1.49 -27.55
N ALA A 2 -4.70 -2.22 -27.66
CA ALA A 2 -5.68 -2.37 -26.57
C ALA A 2 -5.13 -2.99 -25.26
N VAL A 3 -4.21 -3.96 -25.33
CA VAL A 3 -3.66 -4.66 -24.15
C VAL A 3 -2.71 -3.78 -23.31
N LEU A 4 -2.07 -2.78 -23.91
CA LEU A 4 -1.21 -1.84 -23.18
C LEU A 4 -2.05 -0.78 -22.46
N ALA A 5 -3.10 -0.29 -23.13
CA ALA A 5 -4.06 0.62 -22.52
C ALA A 5 -4.78 -0.02 -21.32
N SER A 6 -5.11 -1.32 -21.39
CA SER A 6 -5.76 -2.02 -20.28
C SER A 6 -4.85 -2.10 -19.04
N LYS A 7 -3.57 -2.48 -19.22
CA LYS A 7 -2.61 -2.55 -18.10
C LYS A 7 -2.33 -1.19 -17.47
N THR A 8 -2.20 -0.13 -18.26
CA THR A 8 -1.98 1.22 -17.73
C THR A 8 -3.17 1.69 -16.89
N VAL A 9 -4.39 1.44 -17.36
CA VAL A 9 -5.62 1.74 -16.60
C VAL A 9 -5.68 0.93 -15.31
N GLU A 10 -5.33 -0.36 -15.35
CA GLU A 10 -5.26 -1.21 -14.16
C GLU A 10 -4.32 -0.63 -13.09
N TRP A 11 -3.11 -0.18 -13.48
CA TRP A 11 -2.17 0.44 -12.55
C TRP A 11 -2.67 1.75 -11.95
N LEU A 12 -3.30 2.62 -12.76
CA LEU A 12 -3.86 3.88 -12.29
C LEU A 12 -5.02 3.67 -11.33
N VAL A 13 -5.94 2.75 -11.68
CA VAL A 13 -7.09 2.45 -10.82
C VAL A 13 -6.62 1.79 -9.52
N ALA A 14 -5.76 0.78 -9.59
CA ALA A 14 -5.26 0.10 -8.39
C ALA A 14 -4.45 1.05 -7.49
N GLY A 15 -3.53 1.83 -8.06
CA GLY A 15 -2.71 2.80 -7.33
C GLY A 15 -3.55 3.91 -6.73
N GLY A 16 -4.52 4.45 -7.46
CA GLY A 16 -5.44 5.46 -6.97
C GLY A 16 -6.28 4.95 -5.81
N HIS A 17 -6.85 3.75 -5.94
CA HIS A 17 -7.65 3.13 -4.88
C HIS A 17 -6.83 2.87 -3.61
N LEU A 18 -5.63 2.30 -3.75
CA LEU A 18 -4.71 2.09 -2.64
C LEU A 18 -4.26 3.39 -1.98
N THR A 19 -4.06 4.46 -2.77
CA THR A 19 -3.72 5.79 -2.24
C THR A 19 -4.83 6.34 -1.38
N VAL A 20 -6.09 6.26 -1.84
CA VAL A 20 -7.25 6.72 -1.09
C VAL A 20 -7.43 5.90 0.20
N LEU A 21 -7.38 4.57 0.12
CA LEU A 21 -7.48 3.70 1.30
C LEU A 21 -6.35 3.96 2.29
N GLY A 22 -5.10 4.06 1.81
CA GLY A 22 -3.94 4.36 2.65
C GLY A 22 -4.05 5.72 3.33
N ALA A 23 -4.56 6.74 2.64
CA ALA A 23 -4.79 8.06 3.20
C ALA A 23 -5.90 8.04 4.27
N LEU A 24 -7.00 7.32 4.05
CA LEU A 24 -8.08 7.17 5.02
C LEU A 24 -7.60 6.45 6.28
N ILE A 25 -6.84 5.37 6.13
CA ILE A 25 -6.22 4.67 7.28
C ILE A 25 -5.25 5.60 8.00
N ARG A 26 -4.37 6.31 7.28
CA ARG A 26 -3.29 7.11 7.87
C ARG A 26 -3.78 8.39 8.57
N PHE A 27 -4.70 9.12 7.95
CA PHE A 27 -5.10 10.46 8.38
C PHE A 27 -6.46 10.52 9.04
N ARG A 28 -7.41 9.68 8.60
CA ARG A 28 -8.77 9.65 9.16
C ARG A 28 -8.95 8.60 10.25
N GLY A 29 -7.96 7.73 10.42
CA GLY A 29 -7.96 6.69 11.43
C GLY A 29 -8.91 5.54 11.14
N TRP A 30 -9.21 5.30 9.86
CA TRP A 30 -10.12 4.24 9.43
C TRP A 30 -9.43 2.87 9.49
N THR A 31 -9.06 2.44 10.70
CA THR A 31 -8.39 1.16 10.96
C THR A 31 -9.31 -0.03 10.71
N PHE A 32 -10.64 0.15 10.73
CA PHE A 32 -11.62 -0.87 10.30
C PHE A 32 -11.44 -1.35 8.85
N LEU A 33 -10.75 -0.56 8.00
CA LEU A 33 -10.39 -0.98 6.63
C LEU A 33 -9.29 -2.05 6.63
N LEU A 34 -8.56 -2.19 7.73
CA LEU A 34 -7.60 -3.28 7.93
C LEU A 34 -8.40 -4.54 8.27
N ALA A 35 -8.30 -5.56 7.42
CA ALA A 35 -9.01 -6.80 7.62
C ALA A 35 -8.65 -7.44 8.97
N GLY A 36 -9.68 -7.75 9.78
CA GLY A 36 -9.51 -8.37 11.10
C GLY A 36 -9.03 -7.43 12.20
N TYR A 37 -8.96 -6.12 11.93
CA TYR A 37 -8.68 -5.12 12.96
C TYR A 37 -9.99 -4.65 13.60
N ASP A 38 -10.06 -4.74 14.92
CA ASP A 38 -11.22 -4.37 15.73
C ASP A 38 -10.78 -3.84 17.12
N GLU A 39 -11.75 -3.50 17.97
CA GLU A 39 -11.52 -3.01 19.34
C GLU A 39 -10.80 -4.01 20.25
N THR A 40 -10.72 -5.29 19.88
CA THR A 40 -10.03 -6.35 20.63
C THR A 40 -8.58 -6.52 20.21
N SER A 41 -8.13 -5.75 19.21
CA SER A 41 -6.78 -5.84 18.66
C SER A 41 -5.73 -5.39 19.67
N ARG A 42 -4.66 -6.18 19.81
CA ARG A 42 -3.54 -5.87 20.73
C ARG A 42 -2.72 -4.65 20.30
N VAL A 43 -2.76 -4.32 19.02
CA VAL A 43 -2.02 -3.19 18.44
C VAL A 43 -2.90 -1.95 18.56
N PRO A 44 -2.42 -0.86 19.18
CA PRO A 44 -3.14 0.40 19.27
C PRO A 44 -3.44 1.04 17.90
N ASP A 45 -4.54 1.80 17.84
CA ASP A 45 -5.01 2.47 16.63
C ASP A 45 -3.95 3.38 16.02
N ASP A 46 -3.27 4.19 16.83
CA ASP A 46 -2.24 5.12 16.39
C ASP A 46 -1.06 4.38 15.72
N VAL A 47 -0.67 3.22 16.26
CA VAL A 47 0.37 2.37 15.69
C VAL A 47 -0.09 1.75 14.37
N ALA A 48 -1.30 1.21 14.32
CA ALA A 48 -1.87 0.62 13.10
C ALA A 48 -2.01 1.67 11.99
N GLN A 49 -2.51 2.87 12.31
CA GLN A 49 -2.63 4.00 11.38
C GLN A 49 -1.27 4.43 10.85
N GLN A 50 -0.25 4.50 11.71
CA GLN A 50 1.08 4.96 11.31
C GLN A 50 1.85 3.89 10.54
N VAL A 51 1.80 2.62 10.95
CA VAL A 51 2.55 1.53 10.31
C VAL A 51 1.83 1.10 9.03
N ALA A 52 0.56 0.74 9.13
CA ALA A 52 -0.20 0.17 8.02
C ALA A 52 -0.65 1.25 7.04
N GLY A 53 -1.25 2.33 7.54
CA GLY A 53 -1.70 3.44 6.70
C GLY A 53 -0.56 4.05 5.87
N ASN A 54 0.60 4.32 6.50
CA ASN A 54 1.74 4.87 5.77
C ASN A 54 2.31 3.90 4.72
N THR A 55 2.32 2.59 5.01
CA THR A 55 2.81 1.60 4.05
C THR A 55 1.88 1.49 2.85
N VAL A 56 0.57 1.36 3.09
CA VAL A 56 -0.45 1.29 2.02
C VAL A 56 -0.43 2.57 1.19
N LEU A 57 -0.32 3.74 1.83
CA LEU A 57 -0.25 5.02 1.14
C LEU A 57 0.98 5.11 0.23
N ARG A 58 2.17 4.73 0.73
CA ARG A 58 3.41 4.73 -0.08
C ARG A 58 3.33 3.77 -1.25
N VAL A 59 2.78 2.57 -1.04
CA VAL A 59 2.56 1.60 -2.13
C VAL A 59 1.57 2.15 -3.15
N GLY A 60 0.44 2.72 -2.70
CA GLY A 60 -0.56 3.32 -3.58
C GLY A 60 0.02 4.42 -4.46
N ILE A 61 0.76 5.36 -3.86
CA ILE A 61 1.42 6.45 -4.59
C ILE A 61 2.43 5.90 -5.60
N ALA A 62 3.25 4.92 -5.21
CA ALA A 62 4.25 4.33 -6.10
C ALA A 62 3.59 3.62 -7.30
N VAL A 63 2.53 2.86 -7.07
CA VAL A 63 1.77 2.16 -8.11
C VAL A 63 1.06 3.15 -9.03
N PHE A 64 0.46 4.20 -8.48
CA PHE A 64 -0.20 5.25 -9.27
C PHE A 64 0.80 6.01 -10.14
N ALA A 65 1.94 6.41 -9.57
CA ALA A 65 3.02 7.07 -10.29
C ALA A 65 3.61 6.17 -11.38
N PHE A 66 3.73 4.86 -11.13
CA PHE A 66 4.13 3.89 -12.16
C PHE A 66 3.10 3.81 -13.29
N GLY A 67 1.81 3.79 -12.97
CA GLY A 67 0.73 3.89 -13.95
C GLY A 67 0.89 5.12 -14.84
N LEU A 68 1.06 6.31 -14.25
CA LEU A 68 1.31 7.56 -14.98
C LEU A 68 2.58 7.46 -15.85
N PHE A 69 3.67 6.93 -15.31
CA PHE A 69 4.90 6.74 -16.06
C PHE A 69 4.70 5.87 -17.31
N THR A 70 3.90 4.81 -17.21
CA THR A 70 3.57 3.94 -18.35
C THR A 70 2.62 4.58 -19.38
N THR A 71 1.94 5.68 -19.04
CA THR A 71 1.11 6.40 -20.04
C THR A 71 1.96 7.18 -21.04
N VAL A 72 3.09 7.72 -20.58
CA VAL A 72 3.98 8.59 -21.37
C VAL A 72 5.24 7.87 -21.85
N THR A 73 5.52 6.67 -21.34
CA THR A 73 6.67 5.85 -21.72
C THR A 73 6.28 4.39 -21.93
N ASN A 74 7.10 3.65 -22.68
CA ASN A 74 7.00 2.19 -22.77
C ASN A 74 8.12 1.55 -21.92
N PRO A 75 7.90 1.36 -20.61
CA PRO A 75 8.91 0.79 -19.73
C PRO A 75 9.24 -0.66 -20.07
N PRO A 76 10.48 -1.11 -19.85
CA PRO A 76 10.83 -2.52 -19.92
C PRO A 76 9.96 -3.39 -19.00
N ALA A 77 9.55 -4.57 -19.48
CA ALA A 77 8.62 -5.45 -18.76
C ALA A 77 9.13 -5.88 -17.37
N PHE A 78 10.45 -5.98 -17.18
CA PHE A 78 11.05 -6.37 -15.89
C PHE A 78 10.79 -5.34 -14.77
N LEU A 79 10.50 -4.07 -15.10
CA LEU A 79 10.22 -3.04 -14.08
C LEU A 79 8.94 -3.35 -13.30
N GLY A 80 7.92 -3.94 -13.96
CA GLY A 80 6.72 -4.40 -13.28
C GLY A 80 7.02 -5.49 -12.24
N SER A 81 7.92 -6.43 -12.57
CA SER A 81 8.36 -7.48 -11.64
C SER A 81 9.17 -6.93 -10.47
N ILE A 82 10.03 -5.93 -10.71
CA ILE A 82 10.76 -5.23 -9.65
C ILE A 82 9.78 -4.53 -8.72
N LEU A 83 8.82 -3.77 -9.26
CA LEU A 83 7.81 -3.08 -8.46
C LEU A 83 7.02 -4.07 -7.59
N GLY A 84 6.57 -5.19 -8.16
CA GLY A 84 5.90 -6.26 -7.41
C GLY A 84 6.76 -6.82 -6.28
N SER A 85 8.06 -7.03 -6.53
CA SER A 85 9.01 -7.51 -5.52
C SER A 85 9.20 -6.51 -4.38
N VAL A 86 9.28 -5.21 -4.70
CA VAL A 86 9.38 -4.14 -3.70
C VAL A 86 8.11 -4.06 -2.84
N ILE A 87 6.94 -4.20 -3.46
CA ILE A 87 5.65 -4.24 -2.74
C ILE A 87 5.60 -5.44 -1.80
N LEU A 88 6.02 -6.62 -2.27
CA LEU A 88 6.08 -7.83 -1.43
C LEU A 88 6.97 -7.61 -0.20
N VAL A 89 8.17 -7.05 -0.38
CA VAL A 89 9.07 -6.72 0.74
C VAL A 89 8.44 -5.70 1.68
N ALA A 90 7.74 -4.68 1.15
CA ALA A 90 7.06 -3.68 1.97
C ALA A 90 5.95 -4.31 2.84
N VAL A 91 5.17 -5.24 2.28
CA VAL A 91 4.14 -5.99 3.00
C VAL A 91 4.76 -6.90 4.05
N LEU A 92 5.80 -7.67 3.70
CA LEU A 92 6.50 -8.52 4.66
C LEU A 92 7.08 -7.71 5.82
N ARG A 93 7.66 -6.55 5.54
CA ARG A 93 8.19 -5.63 6.57
C ARG A 93 7.07 -5.09 7.47
N LEU A 94 5.91 -4.76 6.91
CA LEU A 94 4.74 -4.33 7.67
C LEU A 94 4.26 -5.45 8.60
N LEU A 95 4.10 -6.66 8.08
CA LEU A 95 3.68 -7.82 8.88
C LEU A 95 4.68 -8.12 9.98
N TYR A 96 5.98 -8.09 9.67
CA TYR A 96 7.04 -8.26 10.66
C TYR A 96 6.97 -7.20 11.75
N ARG A 97 6.80 -5.92 11.39
CA ARG A 97 6.74 -4.80 12.35
C ARG A 97 5.51 -4.87 13.26
N LEU A 98 4.36 -5.30 12.73
CA LEU A 98 3.15 -5.49 13.52
C LEU A 98 3.25 -6.74 14.41
N ASN A 99 3.84 -7.83 13.92
CA ASN A 99 4.00 -9.06 14.70
C ASN A 99 5.04 -8.93 15.82
N THR A 100 6.08 -8.14 15.59
CA THR A 100 7.12 -7.84 16.59
C THR A 100 6.81 -6.61 17.44
N TRP A 101 5.60 -6.06 17.32
CA TRP A 101 5.18 -4.98 18.17
C TRP A 101 5.10 -5.45 19.62
N ALA A 102 5.98 -4.89 20.46
CA ALA A 102 5.92 -5.04 21.91
C ALA A 102 5.29 -3.76 22.48
N PRO A 103 4.25 -3.86 23.34
CA PRO A 103 3.78 -2.72 24.10
C PRO A 103 4.97 -2.12 24.85
N HIS A 104 5.27 -0.84 24.60
CA HIS A 104 6.28 -0.14 25.38
C HIS A 104 5.76 -0.06 26.81
N SER A 105 6.42 -0.76 27.74
CA SER A 105 6.15 -0.62 29.17
C SER A 105 6.76 0.70 29.61
N THR A 106 5.95 1.76 29.60
CA THR A 106 6.20 2.95 30.41
C THR A 106 5.75 2.70 31.83
#